data_AF-A0A945XTJ7-F1
#
_entry.id   AF-A0A945XTJ7-F1
#
_cell.length_a   1.000
_cell.length_b   1.000
_cell.length_c   1.000
_cell.angle_alpha   90.00
_cell.angle_beta   90.00
_cell.angle_gamma   90.00
#
_symmetry.space_group_name_H-M   'P 1'
#
loop_
_entity.id
_entity.type
_entity.pdbx_description
1 polymer ?
#
loop_
_entity_poly.entity_id
_entity_poly.type
_entity_poly.pdbx_seq_one_letter_code
_entity_poly.pdbx_strand_id
1 'polypeptide(L)' 'MEQPTIFYATVIVLAITGLDTQFNVYLAWFYTGSRVVHSIVQSTSNPVMVRFVIFAASSIALAVMAVNGIMQML' A
#
# COMPACT_ATOMS: atom_id res chain seq x y z
N MET A 1 -6.66 9.96 6.51
CA MET A 1 -6.73 8.68 7.25
C MET A 1 -7.22 7.52 6.39
N GLU A 2 -7.81 7.76 5.22
CA GLU A 2 -8.42 6.71 4.38
C GLU A 2 -7.43 5.63 3.89
N GLN A 3 -6.27 6.03 3.39
CA GLN A 3 -5.28 5.12 2.81
C GLN A 3 -4.84 3.99 3.78
N PRO A 4 -4.41 4.28 5.03
CA PRO A 4 -4.11 3.23 6.00
C PRO A 4 -5.31 2.33 6.35
N THR A 5 -6.51 2.91 6.49
CA THR A 5 -7.72 2.13 6.81
C THR A 5 -8.03 1.11 5.72
N ILE A 6 -7.95 1.53 4.45
CA ILE A 6 -8.15 0.63 3.30
C ILE A 6 -7.05 -0.44 3.26
N PHE A 7 -5.79 -0.05 3.48
CA PHE A 7 -4.67 -1.01 3.53
C PHE A 7 -4.91 -2.12 4.55
N TYR A 8 -5.27 -1.77 5.80
CA TYR A 8 -5.53 -2.77 6.83
C TYR A 8 -6.66 -3.71 6.44
N ALA A 9 -7.76 -3.19 5.90
CA ALA A 9 -8.87 -4.01 5.43
C ALA A 9 -8.41 -4.97 4.32
N THR A 10 -7.67 -4.49 3.32
CA THR A 10 -7.17 -5.30 2.21
C THR A 10 -6.24 -6.41 2.69
N VAL A 11 -5.22 -6.11 3.49
CA VAL A 11 -4.24 -7.14 3.91
C VAL A 11 -4.83 -8.17 4.86
N ILE A 12 -5.76 -7.78 5.73
CA ILE A 12 -6.49 -8.72 6.59
C ILE A 12 -7.31 -9.68 5.73
N VAL A 13 -8.08 -9.15 4.77
CA VAL A 13 -8.88 -9.97 3.86
C VAL A 13 -8.00 -10.93 3.06
N LEU A 14 -6.89 -10.47 2.51
CA LEU A 14 -5.95 -11.34 1.78
C LEU A 14 -5.38 -12.45 2.68
N ALA A 15 -5.00 -12.13 3.92
CA ALA A 15 -4.45 -13.11 4.86
C ALA A 15 -5.47 -14.19 5.28
N ILE A 16 -6.71 -13.80 5.63
CA ILE A 16 -7.72 -14.76 6.10
C ILE A 16 -8.29 -15.64 4.98
N THR A 17 -8.18 -15.19 3.72
CA THR A 17 -8.62 -15.95 2.54
C THR A 17 -7.50 -16.79 1.91
N GLY A 18 -6.28 -16.74 2.46
CA GLY A 18 -5.12 -17.46 1.92
C GLY A 18 -4.60 -16.90 0.58
N LEU A 19 -4.88 -15.63 0.30
CA LEU A 19 -4.44 -14.89 -0.89
C LEU A 19 -3.21 -14.02 -0.61
N ASP A 20 -2.47 -14.32 0.46
CA ASP A 20 -1.18 -13.75 0.84
C ASP A 20 -0.04 -14.29 -0.03
N THR A 21 -0.25 -14.33 -1.34
CA THR A 21 0.79 -14.68 -2.32
C THR A 21 2.04 -13.83 -2.11
N GLN A 22 3.21 -14.39 -2.47
CA GLN A 22 4.48 -13.66 -2.34
C GLN A 22 4.44 -12.28 -3.01
N PHE A 23 3.73 -12.15 -4.13
CA PHE A 23 3.51 -10.88 -4.80
C PHE A 23 2.72 -9.88 -3.96
N ASN A 24 1.59 -10.29 -3.37
CA ASN A 24 0.78 -9.43 -2.49
C ASN A 24 1.55 -9.03 -1.22
N VAL A 25 2.36 -9.93 -0.67
CA VAL A 25 3.23 -9.63 0.47
C VAL A 25 4.28 -8.58 0.11
N TYR A 26 4.91 -8.66 -1.07
CA TYR A 26 5.84 -7.63 -1.52
C TYR A 26 5.16 -6.28 -1.73
N LEU A 27 3.96 -6.24 -2.31
CA LEU A 27 3.20 -5.00 -2.45
C LEU A 27 2.82 -4.40 -1.08
N ALA A 28 2.47 -5.23 -0.09
CA ALA A 28 2.14 -4.78 1.25
C ALA A 28 3.34 -4.14 1.96
N TRP A 29 4.53 -4.74 1.81
CA TRP A 29 5.77 -4.15 2.32
C TRP A 29 6.19 -2.90 1.56
N PHE A 30 6.02 -2.88 0.23
CA PHE A 30 6.28 -1.69 -0.57
C PHE A 30 5.38 -0.51 -0.15
N TYR A 31 4.08 -0.77 0.07
CA TYR A 31 3.15 0.21 0.62
C TYR A 31 3.66 0.73 1.96
N THR A 32 3.93 -0.16 2.91
CA THR A 32 4.38 0.18 4.27
C THR A 32 5.66 1.01 4.25
N GLY A 33 6.68 0.57 3.52
CA GLY A 33 7.94 1.29 3.35
C GLY A 33 7.74 2.67 2.72
N SER A 34 6.90 2.78 1.70
CA SER A 34 6.57 4.06 1.06
C SER A 34 5.93 5.04 2.05
N ARG A 35 5.09 4.57 2.98
CA ARG A 35 4.51 5.41 4.04
C ARG A 35 5.58 5.93 5.00
N VAL A 36 6.55 5.10 5.38
CA VAL A 36 7.69 5.51 6.23
C VAL A 36 8.52 6.57 5.51
N VAL A 37 8.90 6.32 4.24
CA VAL A 37 9.69 7.26 3.43
C VAL A 37 8.94 8.59 3.24
N HIS A 38 7.63 8.54 2.96
CA HIS A 38 6.81 9.75 2.83
C HIS A 38 6.86 10.60 4.11
N SER A 39 6.70 9.98 5.27
CA SER A 39 6.77 10.68 6.57
C SER A 39 8.15 11.28 6.81
N ILE A 40 9.23 10.54 6.51
CA ILE A 40 10.60 11.06 6.62
C ILE A 40 10.79 12.29 5.73
N VAL A 41 10.40 12.22 4.46
CA VAL A 41 10.51 13.35 3.52
C VAL A 41 9.71 14.55 4.03
N GLN A 42 8.47 14.34 4.48
CA GLN A 42 7.61 15.39 5.00
C GLN A 42 8.19 16.06 6.28
N SER A 43 8.75 15.26 7.18
CA SER A 43 9.31 15.73 8.45
C SER A 43 10.73 16.31 8.35
N THR A 44 11.39 16.20 7.19
CA THR A 44 12.76 16.68 6.98
C THR A 44 12.83 17.85 6.00
N SER A 45 12.66 17.58 4.70
CA SER A 45 12.86 18.55 3.62
C SER A 45 11.55 19.08 3.02
N ASN A 46 10.48 18.30 3.14
CA ASN A 46 9.12 18.61 2.70
C ASN A 46 8.92 19.10 1.23
N PRO A 47 9.66 18.62 0.21
CA PRO A 47 9.35 18.95 -1.19
C PRO A 47 8.01 18.32 -1.64
N VAL A 48 7.11 19.16 -2.16
CA VAL A 48 5.72 18.76 -2.51
C VAL A 48 5.66 17.64 -3.54
N MET A 49 6.41 17.77 -4.63
CA MET A 49 6.36 16.80 -5.72
C MET A 49 6.90 15.42 -5.31
N VAL A 50 7.93 15.38 -4.46
CA VAL A 50 8.51 14.12 -4.00
C VAL A 50 7.51 13.37 -3.11
N ARG A 51 6.91 14.04 -2.13
CA ARG A 51 5.90 13.41 -1.27
C ARG A 51 4.68 12.96 -2.07
N PHE A 52 4.26 13.75 -3.07
CA PHE A 52 3.17 13.37 -3.96
C PHE A 52 3.47 12.09 -4.76
N VAL A 53 4.67 11.96 -5.34
CA VAL A 53 5.06 10.75 -6.08
C VAL A 53 5.12 9.53 -5.18
N ILE A 54 5.70 9.64 -3.98
CA ILE A 54 5.73 8.54 -3.01
C ILE A 54 4.31 8.14 -2.60
N PHE A 55 3.43 9.12 -2.38
CA PHE A 55 2.02 8.88 -2.07
C PHE A 55 1.31 8.14 -3.21
N ALA A 56 1.49 8.60 -4.46
CA ALA A 56 0.89 7.98 -5.64
C ALA A 56 1.38 6.54 -5.84
N ALA A 57 2.69 6.31 -5.70
CA ALA A 57 3.26 4.96 -5.78
C ALA A 57 2.67 4.02 -4.71
N SER A 58 2.54 4.49 -3.46
CA SER A 58 1.88 3.71 -2.40
C SER A 58 0.41 3.41 -2.74
N SER A 59 -0.31 4.39 -3.30
CA SER A 59 -1.72 4.23 -3.67
C SER A 59 -1.91 3.20 -4.79
N ILE A 60 -1.00 3.17 -5.77
CA ILE A 60 -1.01 2.17 -6.84
C ILE A 60 -0.78 0.77 -6.27
N ALA A 61 0.19 0.58 -5.38
CA ALA A 61 0.44 -0.72 -4.75
C ALA A 61 -0.80 -1.25 -4.00
N LEU A 62 -1.48 -0.37 -3.26
CA LEU A 62 -2.73 -0.73 -2.58
C LEU A 62 -3.84 -1.09 -3.56
N ALA A 63 -4.02 -0.30 -4.63
CA ALA A 63 -5.01 -0.59 -5.66
C ALA A 63 -4.75 -1.95 -6.35
N VAL A 64 -3.48 -2.25 -6.66
CA VAL A 64 -3.10 -3.54 -7.26
C VAL A 64 -3.41 -4.70 -6.31
N MET A 65 -3.08 -4.60 -5.02
CA MET A 65 -3.44 -5.63 -4.04
C MET A 65 -4.96 -5.85 -3.96
N ALA A 66 -5.74 -4.77 -3.91
CA ALA A 66 -7.19 -4.86 -3.82
C ALA A 66 -7.81 -5.51 -5.07
N VAL A 67 -7.38 -5.09 -6.27
CA VAL A 67 -7.85 -5.67 -7.54
C VAL A 67 -7.43 -7.13 -7.65
N ASN A 68 -6.18 -7.45 -7.32
CA ASN A 68 -5.68 -8.82 -7.36
C ASN A 68 -6.44 -9.73 -6.39
N GLY A 69 -6.74 -9.25 -5.18
CA GLY A 69 -7.56 -9.98 -4.20
C GLY A 69 -8.97 -10.27 -4.73
N ILE A 70 -9.64 -9.27 -5.31
CA ILE A 70 -10.97 -9.46 -5.91
C ILE A 70 -10.92 -10.48 -7.05
N MET A 71 -9.95 -10.38 -7.95
CA MET A 71 -9.84 -11.28 -9.10
C MET A 71 -9.58 -12.74 -8.73
N GLN A 72 -8.93 -13.00 -7.59
CA GLN A 72 -8.66 -14.37 -7.12
C GLN A 72 -9.80 -14.98 -6.29
N MET A 73 -10.77 -14.16 -5.87
CA MET A 73 -11.96 -14.62 -5.13
C MET A 73 -13.16 -14.97 -6.02
N LEU A 74 -13.13 -14.53 -7.28
CA LEU A 74 -14.12 -14.86 -8.31
C LEU A 74 -13.78 -16.19 -8.97
#